data_AF-A0A7C6AWJ0-F1
#
_entry.id   AF-A0A7C6AWJ0-F1
#
_cell.length_a   1.000
_cell.length_b   1.000
_cell.length_c   1.000
_cell.angle_alpha   90.00
_cell.angle_beta   90.00
_cell.angle_gamma   90.00
#
_symmetry.space_group_name_H-M   'P 1'
#
loop_
_entity.id
_entity.type
_entity.pdbx_description
1 polymer ?
#
loop_
_entity_poly.entity_id
_entity_poly.type
_entity_poly.pdbx_seq_one_letter_code
_entity_poly.pdbx_strand_id
1 'polypeptide(L)'
;MEYPAAASLLYLVSIAAQCHENNRDYCRSIGDDSQPPWCLAPAWQQTSALEGVIHAINNPYSTPEDSHRSWLEAKVMAGWVYGEVKDPAAKTHPCMLPYDQLPDEQRAKDRIFLDTVRKMVENLPATELAEPVPPPAFLHHQEERQP
;
A
#
# COMPACT_ATOMS: atom_id res chain seq x y z
N MET A 1 6.69 9.87 -16.78
CA MET A 1 6.03 9.11 -15.71
C MET A 1 5.43 10.15 -14.79
N GLU A 2 4.19 10.53 -15.07
CA GLU A 2 3.49 11.60 -14.33
C GLU A 2 2.97 11.01 -13.03
N TYR A 3 3.45 11.55 -11.90
CA TYR A 3 2.95 11.23 -10.57
C TYR A 3 1.67 12.03 -10.34
N PRO A 4 0.55 11.43 -9.92
CA PRO A 4 -0.57 12.21 -9.42
C PRO A 4 -0.14 12.88 -8.12
N ALA A 5 -0.50 14.16 -7.94
CA ALA A 5 -0.48 14.89 -6.67
C ALA A 5 0.81 14.76 -5.83
N ALA A 6 1.75 15.70 -5.99
CA ALA A 6 3.04 15.65 -5.30
C ALA A 6 2.91 15.96 -3.80
N ALA A 7 2.35 15.04 -3.01
CA ALA A 7 2.67 14.95 -1.60
C ALA A 7 4.19 14.85 -1.51
N SER A 8 4.81 15.77 -0.77
CA SER A 8 6.26 15.86 -0.72
C SER A 8 6.86 14.53 -0.26
N LEU A 9 8.08 14.24 -0.70
CA LEU A 9 8.78 13.01 -0.32
C LEU A 9 8.81 12.82 1.20
N LEU A 10 8.89 13.92 1.96
CA LEU A 10 8.83 13.91 3.42
C LEU A 10 7.51 13.34 3.95
N TYR A 11 6.37 13.72 3.38
CA TYR A 11 5.06 13.19 3.78
C TYR A 11 4.91 11.73 3.39
N LEU A 12 5.29 11.34 2.17
CA LEU A 12 5.21 9.94 1.75
C LEU A 12 6.01 9.02 2.68
N VAL A 13 7.23 9.44 3.06
CA VAL A 13 8.07 8.71 4.02
C VAL A 13 7.44 8.69 5.42
N SER A 14 6.82 9.78 5.86
CA SER A 14 6.17 9.86 7.18
C SER A 14 4.95 8.92 7.25
N ILE A 15 4.15 8.86 6.19
CA ILE A 15 3.02 7.93 6.08
C ILE A 15 3.53 6.48 6.08
N ALA A 16 4.56 6.19 5.28
CA ALA A 16 5.15 4.84 5.21
C ALA A 16 5.71 4.39 6.56
N ALA A 17 6.38 5.28 7.28
CA ALA A 17 6.87 5.02 8.64
C ALA A 17 5.72 4.69 9.60
N GLN A 18 4.63 5.48 9.58
CA GLN A 18 3.48 5.22 10.45
C GLN A 18 2.76 3.91 10.09
N CYS A 19 2.62 3.60 8.80
CA CYS A 19 2.07 2.32 8.35
C CYS A 19 2.91 1.14 8.84
N HIS A 20 4.24 1.25 8.77
CA HIS A 20 5.17 0.23 9.27
C HIS A 20 5.05 0.05 10.79
N GLU A 21 5.06 1.14 11.57
CA GLU A 21 4.94 1.06 13.03
C GLU A 21 3.58 0.51 13.46
N ASN A 22 2.48 0.90 12.82
CA ASN A 22 1.15 0.35 13.14
C ASN A 22 1.07 -1.15 12.86
N ASN A 23 1.59 -1.61 11.72
CA ASN A 23 1.66 -3.04 11.42
C ASN A 23 2.58 -3.80 12.38
N ARG A 24 3.68 -3.17 12.80
CA ARG A 24 4.62 -3.73 13.76
C ARG A 24 3.99 -3.88 15.15
N ASP A 25 3.29 -2.86 15.63
CA ASP A 25 2.59 -2.92 16.92
C ASP A 25 1.44 -3.95 16.88
N TYR A 26 0.76 -4.07 15.74
CA TYR A 26 -0.20 -5.15 15.53
C TYR A 26 0.45 -6.54 15.58
N CYS A 27 1.56 -6.76 14.86
CA CYS A 27 2.33 -8.01 14.92
C CYS A 27 2.72 -8.36 16.37
N ARG A 28 3.21 -7.40 17.14
CA ARG A 28 3.56 -7.58 18.56
C ARG A 28 2.35 -7.99 19.40
N SER A 29 1.18 -7.41 19.13
CA SER A 29 -0.06 -7.72 19.85
C SER A 29 -0.53 -9.18 19.64
N ILE A 30 -0.10 -9.82 18.55
CA ILE A 30 -0.36 -11.23 18.26
C ILE A 30 0.86 -12.14 18.50
N GLY A 31 1.89 -11.63 19.19
CA GLY A 31 3.09 -12.41 19.57
C GLY A 31 4.19 -12.50 18.52
N ASP A 32 4.15 -11.68 17.47
CA ASP A 32 5.19 -11.57 16.44
C ASP A 32 6.08 -10.33 16.67
N ASP A 33 7.25 -10.55 17.27
CA ASP A 33 8.29 -9.54 17.47
C ASP A 33 9.33 -9.48 16.33
N SER A 34 9.11 -10.17 15.20
CA SER A 34 10.10 -10.32 14.13
C SER A 34 10.39 -9.03 13.36
N GLN A 35 9.51 -8.03 13.45
CA GLN A 35 9.66 -6.78 12.71
C GLN A 35 10.52 -5.75 13.48
N PRO A 36 11.60 -5.21 12.87
CA PRO A 36 12.38 -4.14 13.48
C PRO A 36 11.59 -2.81 13.47
N PRO A 37 11.91 -1.85 14.36
CA PRO A 37 11.38 -0.49 14.23
C PRO A 37 11.82 0.15 12.90
N TRP A 38 11.04 1.10 12.39
CA TRP A 38 11.23 1.76 11.10
C TRP A 38 12.65 2.26 10.89
N CYS A 39 13.24 2.91 11.90
CA CYS A 39 14.59 3.46 11.83
C CYS A 39 15.68 2.39 11.68
N LEU A 40 15.38 1.13 11.97
CA LEU A 40 16.26 -0.02 11.79
C LEU A 40 15.78 -0.96 10.67
N ALA A 41 14.66 -0.64 10.02
CA ALA A 41 14.14 -1.45 8.93
C ALA A 41 15.10 -1.36 7.73
N PRO A 42 15.43 -2.49 7.09
CA PRO A 42 16.30 -2.50 5.93
C PRO A 42 15.65 -1.73 4.77
N ALA A 43 16.48 -1.17 3.88
CA ALA A 43 16.02 -0.31 2.78
C ALA A 43 14.90 -0.95 1.94
N TRP A 44 15.00 -2.25 1.63
CA TRP A 44 13.96 -2.95 0.86
C TRP A 44 12.59 -2.98 1.57
N GLN A 45 12.57 -2.98 2.90
CA GLN A 45 11.32 -2.97 3.68
C GLN A 45 10.73 -1.55 3.70
N GLN A 46 11.58 -0.54 3.83
CA GLN A 46 11.15 0.86 3.72
C GLN A 46 10.60 1.18 2.33
N THR A 47 11.29 0.75 1.27
CA THR A 47 10.84 0.89 -0.12
C THR A 47 9.51 0.19 -0.34
N SER A 48 9.35 -1.04 0.17
CA SER A 48 8.08 -1.79 0.04
C SER A 48 6.91 -1.07 0.73
N ALA A 49 7.13 -0.44 1.88
CA ALA A 49 6.10 0.38 2.54
C ALA A 49 5.79 1.64 1.72
N LEU A 50 6.80 2.32 1.19
CA LEU A 50 6.63 3.50 0.35
C LEU A 50 5.84 3.21 -0.92
N GLU A 51 6.13 2.09 -1.60
CA GLU A 51 5.38 1.61 -2.76
C GLU A 51 3.90 1.37 -2.42
N GLY A 52 3.63 0.75 -1.26
CA GLY A 52 2.26 0.55 -0.77
C GLY A 52 1.53 1.85 -0.51
N VAL A 53 2.20 2.86 0.09
CA VAL A 53 1.63 4.20 0.31
C VAL A 53 1.29 4.86 -1.01
N ILE A 54 2.23 4.85 -1.98
CA ILE A 54 2.02 5.43 -3.31
C ILE A 54 0.86 4.75 -4.02
N HIS A 55 0.78 3.41 -3.96
CA HIS A 55 -0.34 2.66 -4.51
C HIS A 55 -1.67 3.10 -3.90
N ALA A 56 -1.75 3.15 -2.56
CA ALA A 56 -2.98 3.50 -1.85
C ALA A 56 -3.42 4.95 -2.09
N ILE A 57 -2.50 5.90 -2.19
CA ILE A 57 -2.79 7.30 -2.52
C ILE A 57 -3.35 7.42 -3.95
N ASN A 58 -2.73 6.72 -4.91
CA ASN A 58 -3.17 6.75 -6.31
C ASN A 58 -4.46 5.96 -6.55
N ASN A 59 -4.86 5.11 -5.61
CA ASN A 59 -6.05 4.27 -5.69
C ASN A 59 -6.83 4.36 -4.37
N PRO A 60 -7.49 5.50 -4.08
CA PRO A 60 -8.11 5.77 -2.76
C PRO A 60 -9.19 4.74 -2.37
N TYR A 61 -9.80 4.10 -3.38
CA TYR A 61 -10.83 3.07 -3.21
C TYR A 61 -10.28 1.64 -3.17
N SER A 62 -8.94 1.44 -3.16
CA SER A 62 -8.34 0.11 -3.05
C SER A 62 -8.87 -0.64 -1.84
N THR A 63 -9.26 -1.88 -2.06
CA THR A 63 -9.58 -2.82 -0.99
C THR A 63 -8.31 -3.38 -0.37
N PRO A 64 -8.37 -3.98 0.84
CA PRO A 64 -7.25 -4.72 1.41
C PRO A 64 -6.71 -5.82 0.48
N GLU A 65 -7.58 -6.45 -0.32
CA GLU A 65 -7.18 -7.43 -1.33
C GLU A 65 -6.38 -6.80 -2.48
N ASP A 66 -6.79 -5.61 -2.94
CA ASP A 66 -6.05 -4.86 -3.97
C ASP A 66 -4.65 -4.44 -3.46
N SER A 67 -4.59 -4.01 -2.20
CA SER A 67 -3.32 -3.68 -1.51
C SER A 67 -2.40 -4.90 -1.44
N HIS A 68 -2.93 -6.06 -1.00
CA HIS A 68 -2.17 -7.30 -0.96
C HIS A 68 -1.71 -7.74 -2.34
N ARG A 69 -2.59 -7.67 -3.34
CA ARG A 69 -2.26 -8.03 -4.73
C ARG A 69 -1.13 -7.18 -5.29
N SER A 70 -1.14 -5.86 -5.04
CA SER A 70 -0.04 -4.98 -5.44
C SER A 70 1.27 -5.33 -4.73
N TRP A 71 1.23 -5.61 -3.43
CA TRP A 71 2.39 -6.08 -2.67
C TRP A 71 2.92 -7.41 -3.23
N LEU A 72 2.03 -8.37 -3.49
CA LEU A 72 2.35 -9.70 -3.99
C LEU A 72 3.02 -9.62 -5.36
N GLU A 73 2.48 -8.83 -6.30
CA GLU A 73 3.06 -8.59 -7.62
C GLU A 73 4.49 -8.03 -7.51
N ALA A 74 4.69 -7.00 -6.66
CA ALA A 74 6.01 -6.42 -6.42
C ALA A 74 7.01 -7.45 -5.86
N LYS A 75 6.57 -8.31 -4.93
CA LYS A 75 7.40 -9.38 -4.37
C LYS A 75 7.74 -10.45 -5.41
N VAL A 76 6.77 -10.89 -6.22
CA VAL A 76 7.01 -11.84 -7.31
C VAL A 76 8.03 -11.28 -8.31
N MET A 77 7.88 -10.02 -8.74
CA MET A 77 8.84 -9.35 -9.64
C MET A 77 10.24 -9.25 -9.03
N ALA A 78 10.34 -9.05 -7.72
CA ALA A 78 11.60 -9.06 -6.99
C ALA A 78 12.16 -10.49 -6.74
N GLY A 79 11.49 -11.54 -7.24
CA GLY A 79 11.91 -12.93 -7.15
C GLY A 79 11.58 -13.61 -5.82
N TRP A 80 10.60 -13.11 -5.08
CA TRP A 80 10.11 -13.78 -3.88
C TRP A 80 9.19 -14.94 -4.23
N VAL A 81 9.23 -15.97 -3.39
CA VAL A 81 8.42 -17.19 -3.52
C VAL A 81 7.79 -17.56 -2.19
N TYR A 82 6.81 -18.46 -2.22
CA TYR A 82 6.24 -19.01 -0.99
C TYR A 82 7.28 -19.78 -0.18
N GLY A 83 7.23 -19.59 1.14
CA GLY A 83 7.87 -20.45 2.12
C GLY A 83 7.28 -20.20 3.50
N GLU A 84 7.34 -21.20 4.36
CA GLU A 84 6.67 -21.18 5.68
C GLU A 84 7.17 -20.06 6.60
N VAL A 85 8.43 -19.66 6.43
CA VAL A 85 9.08 -18.60 7.19
C VAL A 85 9.60 -17.53 6.23
N LYS A 86 9.51 -16.28 6.68
CA LYS A 86 10.11 -15.15 5.97
C LYS A 86 11.62 -15.23 6.04
N ASP A 87 12.27 -15.40 4.89
CA ASP A 87 13.72 -15.37 4.75
C ASP A 87 14.10 -14.38 3.63
N PRO A 88 14.66 -13.21 3.98
CA PRO A 88 15.11 -12.23 2.99
C PRO A 88 16.24 -12.70 2.08
N ALA A 89 17.11 -13.61 2.55
CA ALA A 89 18.23 -14.13 1.76
C ALA A 89 17.74 -15.16 0.73
N ALA A 90 16.85 -16.05 1.14
CA ALA A 90 16.20 -17.03 0.25
C ALA A 90 15.00 -16.44 -0.54
N LYS A 91 14.60 -15.22 -0.21
CA LYS A 91 13.39 -14.53 -0.72
C LYS A 91 12.11 -15.36 -0.55
N THR A 92 11.93 -15.99 0.60
CA THR A 92 10.70 -16.71 0.93
C THR A 92 9.80 -15.86 1.84
N HIS A 93 8.48 -15.95 1.68
CA HIS A 93 7.53 -15.30 2.59
C HIS A 93 6.21 -16.10 2.68
N PRO A 94 5.62 -16.25 3.89
CA PRO A 94 4.40 -17.06 4.07
C PRO A 94 3.17 -16.47 3.38
N CYS A 95 3.13 -15.14 3.24
CA CYS A 95 2.03 -14.45 2.54
C CYS A 95 2.13 -14.46 1.00
N MET A 96 3.02 -15.24 0.38
CA MET A 96 3.06 -15.38 -1.09
C MET A 96 1.93 -16.31 -1.57
N LEU A 97 0.69 -15.96 -1.22
CA LEU A 97 -0.54 -16.69 -1.48
C LEU A 97 -1.63 -15.70 -1.95
N PRO A 98 -2.66 -16.19 -2.66
CA PRO A 98 -3.88 -15.43 -2.89
C PRO A 98 -4.49 -14.89 -1.59
N TYR A 99 -5.13 -13.73 -1.65
CA TYR A 99 -5.62 -13.02 -0.46
C TYR A 99 -6.64 -13.84 0.36
N ASP A 100 -7.51 -14.59 -0.31
CA ASP A 100 -8.51 -15.48 0.29
C ASP A 100 -7.91 -16.69 1.02
N GLN A 101 -6.64 -17.02 0.75
CA GLN A 101 -5.89 -18.10 1.40
C GLN A 101 -5.02 -17.61 2.56
N LEU A 102 -4.92 -16.29 2.77
CA LEU A 102 -4.19 -15.75 3.90
C LEU A 102 -4.94 -15.99 5.22
N PRO A 103 -4.22 -16.21 6.33
CA PRO A 103 -4.81 -16.12 7.66
C PRO A 103 -5.43 -14.74 7.91
N ASP A 104 -6.48 -14.70 8.72
CA ASP A 104 -7.19 -13.46 9.11
C ASP A 104 -6.25 -12.41 9.68
N GLU A 105 -5.24 -12.86 10.42
CA GLU A 105 -4.22 -12.02 11.04
C GLU A 105 -3.33 -11.35 9.99
N GLN A 106 -3.04 -12.03 8.87
CA GLN A 106 -2.26 -11.43 7.78
C GLN A 106 -3.12 -10.44 6.98
N ARG A 107 -4.38 -10.78 6.70
CA ARG A 107 -5.35 -9.86 6.04
C ARG A 107 -5.61 -8.59 6.86
N ALA A 108 -5.46 -8.66 8.19
CA ALA A 108 -5.60 -7.50 9.06
C ALA A 108 -4.53 -6.44 8.80
N LYS A 109 -3.32 -6.84 8.40
CA LYS A 109 -2.22 -5.91 8.11
C LYS A 109 -2.51 -5.03 6.91
N ASP A 110 -3.18 -5.55 5.87
CA ASP A 110 -3.61 -4.75 4.71
C ASP A 110 -4.68 -3.73 5.10
N ARG A 111 -5.64 -4.12 5.96
CA ARG A 111 -6.64 -3.20 6.52
C ARG A 111 -5.98 -2.07 7.31
N ILE A 112 -5.11 -2.43 8.26
CA ILE A 112 -4.38 -1.46 9.11
C ILE A 112 -3.55 -0.52 8.24
N PHE A 113 -2.88 -1.04 7.22
CA PHE A 113 -2.07 -0.25 6.31
C PHE A 113 -2.93 0.80 5.58
N LEU A 114 -4.01 0.38 4.92
CA LEU A 114 -4.89 1.29 4.18
C LEU A 114 -5.57 2.32 5.09
N ASP A 115 -6.06 1.90 6.26
CA ASP A 115 -6.68 2.81 7.22
C ASP A 115 -5.69 3.87 7.72
N THR A 116 -4.42 3.48 7.89
CA THR A 116 -3.35 4.42 8.27
C THR A 116 -3.09 5.43 7.16
N VAL A 117 -2.98 4.98 5.90
CA VAL A 117 -2.79 5.87 4.75
C VAL A 117 -3.95 6.87 4.66
N ARG A 118 -5.19 6.38 4.67
CA ARG A 118 -6.39 7.22 4.55
C ARG A 118 -6.45 8.30 5.63
N LYS A 119 -6.30 7.91 6.89
CA LYS A 119 -6.28 8.85 8.03
C LYS A 119 -5.16 9.88 7.91
N MET A 120 -3.97 9.46 7.50
CA MET A 120 -2.85 10.40 7.35
C MET A 120 -3.07 11.37 6.19
N VAL A 121 -3.63 10.89 5.06
CA VAL A 121 -3.95 11.70 3.88
C VAL A 121 -5.05 12.72 4.19
N GLU A 122 -6.10 12.33 4.92
CA GLU A 122 -7.16 13.24 5.40
C GLU A 122 -6.61 14.40 6.25
N ASN A 123 -5.48 14.17 6.94
CA ASN A 123 -4.82 15.16 7.79
C ASN A 123 -3.69 15.93 7.08
N LEU A 124 -3.47 15.70 5.77
CA LEU A 124 -2.49 16.47 5.01
C LEU A 124 -2.96 17.91 4.83
N PRO A 125 -2.05 18.90 4.91
CA PRO A 125 -2.41 20.27 4.59
C PRO A 125 -2.83 20.39 3.12
N ALA A 126 -3.78 21.27 2.82
CA ALA A 126 -4.30 21.47 1.47
C ALA A 126 -3.23 21.79 0.41
N THR A 127 -2.06 22.27 0.82
CA THR A 127 -0.89 22.50 -0.03
C THR A 127 -0.27 21.21 -0.61
N GLU A 128 -0.64 20.05 -0.09
CA GLU A 128 -0.11 18.73 -0.46
C GLU A 128 -1.14 17.87 -1.23
N LEU A 129 -2.40 18.34 -1.33
CA LEU A 129 -3.46 17.67 -2.09
C LEU A 129 -3.57 18.34 -3.47
N ALA A 130 -3.36 17.61 -4.56
CA ALA A 130 -3.72 18.14 -5.87
C ALA A 130 -5.25 18.20 -6.01
N GLU A 131 -5.72 19.11 -6.86
CA GLU A 131 -7.14 19.21 -7.16
C GLU A 131 -7.69 17.86 -7.68
N PRO A 132 -8.92 17.49 -7.29
CA PRO A 132 -9.53 16.23 -7.72
C PRO A 132 -9.56 16.19 -9.24
N VAL A 133 -9.06 15.09 -9.82
CA VAL A 133 -9.23 14.82 -11.24
C VAL A 133 -10.74 14.78 -11.51
N PRO A 134 -11.28 15.65 -12.39
CA PRO A 134 -12.70 15.65 -12.66
C PRO A 134 -13.10 14.26 -13.19
N PRO A 135 -14.31 13.76 -12.85
CA PRO A 135 -14.80 12.52 -13.42
C PRO A 135 -14.72 12.60 -14.95
N PRO A 136 -14.45 11.49 -15.66
CA PRO A 136 -14.44 11.49 -17.11
C PRO A 136 -15.70 12.18 -17.60
N ALA A 137 -15.53 13.22 -18.43
CA ALA A 137 -16.68 13.83 -19.09
C ALA A 137 -17.39 12.67 -19.81
N PHE A 138 -18.60 12.31 -19.36
CA PHE A 138 -19.45 11.44 -20.14
C PHE A 138 -19.57 12.16 -21.49
N LEU A 139 -18.95 11.59 -22.52
CA LEU A 139 -19.17 12.04 -23.88
C LEU A 139 -20.66 11.86 -24.10
N HIS A 140 -21.40 12.95 -24.01
CA HIS A 140 -22.71 13.05 -24.61
C HIS A 140 -22.45 12.86 -26.11
N HIS A 141 -22.44 11.60 -26.55
CA HIS A 141 -22.66 11.24 -27.93
C HIS A 141 -24.04 11.79 -28.27
N GLN A 142 -24.08 13.02 -28.77
CA GLN A 142 -25.24 13.51 -29.48
C GLN A 142 -25.34 12.65 -30.74
N GLU A 143 -26.30 11.73 -30.76
CA GLU A 143 -26.72 11.07 -31.99
C GLU A 143 -27.12 12.15 -32.99
N GLU A 144 -26.29 12.28 -34.02
CA GLU A 144 -26.60 13.07 -35.21
C GLU A 144 -27.90 12.54 -35.81
N ARG A 145 -28.94 13.37 -35.75
CA ARG A 145 -30.10 13.24 -36.62
C ARG A 145 -29.63 13.36 -38.06
N GLN A 146 -29.63 12.26 -38.79
CA GLN A 146 -29.56 12.26 -40.25
C GLN A 146 -30.96 12.48 -40.85
N PRO A 147 -31.03 13.11 -42.05
CA PRO A 147 -32.23 13.75 -42.60
C PRO A 147 -33.33 12.80 -43.07
#